data_AF-A0A5A7ZX67-F1
#
_entry.id   AF-A0A5A7ZX67-F1
#
_cell.length_a   1.000
_cell.length_b   1.000
_cell.length_c   1.000
_cell.angle_alpha   90.00
_cell.angle_beta   90.00
_cell.angle_gamma   90.00
#
_symmetry.space_group_name_H-M   'P 1'
#
loop_
_entity.id
_entity.type
_entity.pdbx_description
1 polymer ?
#
loop_
_entity_poly.entity_id
_entity_poly.type
_entity_poly.pdbx_seq_one_letter_code
_entity_poly.pdbx_strand_id
1 'polypeptide(L)'
;MPLKTDPKILNAVETVYSTELGLPEDWTDAQRSSFISHEAEVITWMVCAEAGTIGDRSVQEWTRRSGGRAPEHAERTVLLAEARRQALDRVLRTQLYEQVDYES
;
A
#
# COMPACT_ATOMS: atom_id res chain seq x y z
N MET A 1 6.02 -8.76 14.91
CA MET A 1 6.67 -9.22 13.67
C MET A 1 6.69 -8.05 12.71
N PRO A 2 7.83 -7.63 12.17
CA PRO A 2 7.82 -6.69 11.04
C PRO A 2 7.05 -7.35 9.90
N LEU A 3 6.09 -6.64 9.33
CA LEU A 3 5.42 -7.11 8.13
C LEU A 3 6.49 -7.20 7.05
N LYS A 4 6.58 -8.35 6.36
CA LYS A 4 7.50 -8.47 5.23
C LYS A 4 7.09 -7.42 4.20
N THR A 5 7.97 -6.46 3.93
CA THR A 5 7.74 -5.37 2.97
C THR A 5 7.21 -5.94 1.66
N ASP A 6 6.13 -5.37 1.14
CA ASP A 6 5.57 -5.82 -0.13
C ASP A 6 6.59 -5.51 -1.25
N PRO A 7 7.06 -6.51 -2.02
CA PRO A 7 8.07 -6.28 -3.05
C PRO A 7 7.61 -5.30 -4.14
N LYS A 8 6.30 -5.16 -4.37
CA LYS A 8 5.77 -4.14 -5.29
C LYS A 8 5.90 -2.73 -4.72
N ILE A 9 5.65 -2.58 -3.42
CA ILE A 9 5.80 -1.29 -2.73
C ILE A 9 7.28 -0.90 -2.71
N LEU A 10 8.17 -1.84 -2.38
CA LEU A 10 9.61 -1.60 -2.38
C LEU A 10 10.11 -1.11 -3.74
N ASN A 11 9.71 -1.78 -4.83
CA ASN A 11 10.12 -1.40 -6.18
C ASN A 11 9.54 -0.04 -6.61
N ALA A 12 8.29 0.28 -6.21
CA ALA A 12 7.69 1.58 -6.50
C ALA A 12 8.44 2.71 -5.77
N VAL A 13 8.74 2.54 -4.49
CA VAL A 13 9.51 3.49 -3.68
C VAL A 13 10.91 3.68 -4.25
N GLU A 14 11.60 2.59 -4.57
CA GLU A 14 12.93 2.63 -5.18
C GLU A 14 12.93 3.39 -6.50
N THR A 15 11.92 3.18 -7.35
CA THR A 15 11.78 3.88 -8.63
C THR A 15 11.62 5.38 -8.40
N VAL A 16 10.65 5.80 -7.58
CA VAL A 16 10.36 7.23 -7.33
C VAL A 16 11.57 7.96 -6.74
N TYR A 17 12.24 7.37 -5.74
CA TYR A 17 13.43 8.00 -5.16
C TYR A 17 14.63 8.00 -6.10
N SER A 18 14.69 7.09 -7.08
CA SER A 18 15.75 7.07 -8.09
C SER A 18 15.48 8.00 -9.28
N THR A 19 14.21 8.29 -9.60
CA THR A 19 13.85 9.04 -10.82
C THR A 19 13.29 10.44 -10.56
N GLU A 20 12.54 10.65 -9.48
CA GLU A 20 11.74 11.86 -9.26
C GLU A 20 12.23 12.68 -8.07
N LEU A 21 12.34 12.07 -6.88
CA LEU A 21 12.70 12.80 -5.65
C LEU A 21 14.22 12.96 -5.49
N GLY A 22 15.00 12.01 -6.01
CA GLY A 22 16.42 11.91 -5.76
C GLY A 22 16.75 11.51 -4.31
N LEU A 23 17.91 10.91 -4.12
CA LEU A 23 18.47 10.67 -2.79
C LEU A 23 19.78 11.47 -2.66
N PRO A 24 20.16 11.89 -1.44
CA PRO A 24 21.40 12.62 -1.24
C PRO A 24 22.60 11.86 -1.82
N GLU A 25 23.43 12.58 -2.58
CA GLU A 25 24.59 12.01 -3.26
C GLU A 25 25.66 11.50 -2.26
N ASP A 26 25.73 12.16 -1.11
CA ASP A 26 26.58 11.88 0.04
C ASP A 26 26.14 10.65 0.86
N TRP A 27 24.98 10.06 0.57
CA TRP A 27 24.57 8.80 1.18
C TRP A 27 25.25 7.60 0.53
N THR A 28 25.74 6.69 1.36
CA THR A 28 26.21 5.37 0.93
C THR A 28 25.03 4.51 0.43
N ASP A 29 25.33 3.51 -0.40
CA ASP A 29 24.32 2.56 -0.89
C ASP A 29 23.56 1.86 0.26
N ALA A 30 24.24 1.62 1.39
CA ALA A 30 23.63 1.04 2.59
C ALA A 30 22.62 1.99 3.24
N GLN A 31 22.91 3.30 3.31
CA GLN A 31 21.98 4.30 3.84
C GLN A 31 20.76 4.46 2.93
N ARG A 32 20.98 4.52 1.61
CA ARG A 32 19.90 4.58 0.61
C ARG A 32 18.99 3.36 0.71
N SER A 33 19.56 2.17 0.73
CA SER A 33 18.80 0.92 0.84
C SER A 33 18.00 0.83 2.15
N SER A 34 18.60 1.28 3.26
CA SER A 34 17.94 1.31 4.57
C SER A 34 16.74 2.27 4.58
N PHE A 35 16.92 3.47 4.02
CA PHE A 35 15.87 4.46 3.91
C PHE A 35 14.72 3.97 3.01
N ILE A 36 15.03 3.48 1.80
CA ILE A 36 14.03 2.90 0.88
C ILE A 36 13.27 1.75 1.54
N SER A 37 13.97 0.88 2.27
CA SER A 37 13.34 -0.25 2.97
C SER A 37 12.41 0.23 4.09
N HIS A 38 12.80 1.26 4.84
CA HIS A 38 11.99 1.85 5.89
C HIS A 38 10.73 2.51 5.32
N GLU A 39 10.87 3.34 4.29
CA GLU A 39 9.75 3.98 3.59
C GLU A 39 8.77 2.94 3.05
N ALA A 40 9.30 1.88 2.42
CA ALA A 40 8.48 0.80 1.92
C ALA A 40 7.77 0.01 3.04
N GLU A 41 8.39 -0.14 4.21
CA GLU A 41 7.74 -0.74 5.39
C GLU A 41 6.59 0.15 5.89
N VAL A 42 6.80 1.47 6.00
CA VAL A 42 5.77 2.43 6.39
C VAL A 42 4.59 2.38 5.42
N ILE A 43 4.85 2.42 4.12
CA ILE A 43 3.80 2.33 3.09
C ILE A 43 3.10 0.96 3.15
N THR A 44 3.83 -0.13 3.41
CA THR A 44 3.23 -1.46 3.62
C THR A 44 2.25 -1.46 4.79
N TRP A 45 2.61 -0.83 5.92
CA TRP A 45 1.71 -0.69 7.06
C TRP A 45 0.44 0.10 6.73
N MET A 46 0.59 1.21 6.00
CA MET A 46 -0.55 2.03 5.56
C MET A 46 -1.48 1.26 4.62
N VAL A 47 -0.92 0.53 3.65
CA VAL A 47 -1.69 -0.34 2.74
C VAL A 47 -2.42 -1.41 3.52
N CYS A 48 -1.79 -2.04 4.52
CA CYS A 48 -2.46 -3.02 5.36
C CYS A 48 -3.62 -2.43 6.17
N ALA A 49 -3.46 -1.25 6.76
CA ALA A 49 -4.51 -0.58 7.51
C ALA A 49 -5.70 -0.19 6.60
N GLU A 50 -5.41 0.40 5.44
CA GLU A 50 -6.44 0.79 4.46
C GLU A 50 -7.14 -0.45 3.87
N ALA A 51 -6.39 -1.52 3.56
CA ALA A 51 -6.94 -2.78 3.05
C ALA A 51 -7.87 -3.45 4.06
N GLY A 52 -7.57 -3.35 5.37
CA GLY A 52 -8.47 -3.81 6.43
C GLY A 52 -9.79 -3.05 6.39
N THR A 53 -9.72 -1.73 6.32
CA THR A 53 -10.91 -0.86 6.25
C THR A 53 -11.76 -1.12 5.01
N ILE A 54 -11.14 -1.21 3.83
CA ILE A 54 -11.84 -1.51 2.56
C ILE A 54 -12.39 -2.94 2.59
N GLY A 55 -11.64 -3.90 3.12
CA GLY A 55 -12.04 -5.30 3.23
C GLY A 55 -13.29 -5.48 4.09
N ASP A 56 -13.31 -4.85 5.27
CA ASP A 56 -14.45 -4.90 6.17
C ASP A 56 -15.71 -4.29 5.54
N ARG A 57 -15.56 -3.15 4.85
CA ARG A 57 -16.66 -2.54 4.08
C ARG A 57 -17.14 -3.47 2.96
N SER A 58 -16.22 -4.07 2.21
CA SER A 58 -16.54 -4.94 1.08
C SER A 58 -17.29 -6.20 1.53
N VAL A 59 -16.90 -6.80 2.65
CA VAL A 59 -17.60 -7.93 3.27
C VAL A 59 -19.00 -7.51 3.71
N GLN A 60 -19.15 -6.36 4.38
CA GLN A 60 -20.46 -5.85 4.80
C GLN A 60 -21.40 -5.60 3.61
N GLU A 61 -20.89 -4.98 2.54
CA GLU A 61 -21.66 -4.76 1.32
C GLU A 61 -22.08 -6.06 0.64
N TRP A 62 -21.17 -7.02 0.55
CA TRP A 62 -21.46 -8.34 0.01
C TRP A 62 -22.56 -9.02 0.82
N THR A 63 -22.44 -9.04 2.15
CA THR A 63 -23.45 -9.64 3.04
C THR A 63 -24.82 -8.98 2.89
N ARG A 64 -24.89 -7.66 2.74
CA ARG A 64 -26.16 -6.95 2.46
C ARG A 64 -26.77 -7.40 1.13
N ARG A 65 -25.96 -7.54 0.07
CA ARG A 65 -26.41 -7.99 -1.26
C ARG A 65 -26.83 -9.46 -1.26
N SER A 66 -26.19 -10.28 -0.44
CA SER A 66 -26.44 -11.73 -0.31
C SER A 66 -27.54 -12.07 0.71
N GLY A 67 -28.41 -11.12 1.05
CA GLY A 67 -29.55 -11.36 1.96
C GLY A 67 -29.15 -11.71 3.39
N GLY A 68 -28.01 -11.19 3.87
CA GLY A 68 -27.51 -11.43 5.23
C GLY A 68 -26.59 -12.65 5.36
N ARG A 69 -26.30 -13.37 4.28
CA ARG A 69 -25.34 -14.47 4.29
C ARG A 69 -23.90 -13.93 4.44
N ALA A 70 -23.07 -14.64 5.20
CA ALA A 70 -21.63 -14.37 5.23
C ALA A 70 -20.95 -14.92 3.95
N PRO A 71 -19.95 -14.23 3.38
CA PRO A 71 -19.20 -14.74 2.23
C PRO A 71 -18.51 -16.06 2.60
N GLU A 72 -18.51 -17.03 1.69
CA GLU A 72 -17.70 -18.21 1.90
C GLU A 72 -16.21 -17.86 1.76
N HIS A 73 -15.35 -18.82 2.09
CA HIS A 73 -13.91 -18.58 2.17
C HIS A 73 -13.33 -18.08 0.83
N ALA A 74 -13.84 -18.61 -0.29
CA ALA A 74 -13.43 -18.21 -1.63
C ALA A 74 -13.80 -16.75 -1.94
N GLU A 75 -15.06 -16.35 -1.70
CA GLU A 75 -15.52 -14.98 -1.93
C GLU A 75 -14.80 -14.01 -1.00
N ARG A 76 -14.62 -14.38 0.28
CA ARG A 76 -13.89 -13.54 1.22
C ARG A 76 -12.44 -13.32 0.77
N THR A 77 -11.78 -14.33 0.22
CA THR A 77 -10.43 -14.20 -0.32
C THR A 77 -10.38 -13.22 -1.50
N VAL A 78 -11.35 -13.31 -2.42
CA VAL A 78 -11.47 -12.37 -3.54
C VAL A 78 -11.69 -10.93 -3.06
N LEU A 79 -12.60 -10.73 -2.10
CA LEU A 79 -12.89 -9.41 -1.53
C LEU A 79 -11.66 -8.79 -0.86
N LEU A 80 -10.89 -9.58 -0.11
CA LEU A 80 -9.68 -9.09 0.57
C LEU A 80 -8.53 -8.83 -0.41
N ALA A 81 -8.37 -9.64 -1.46
CA ALA A 81 -7.37 -9.41 -2.50
C ALA A 81 -7.66 -8.09 -3.25
N GLU A 82 -8.94 -7.85 -3.58
CA GLU A 82 -9.38 -6.63 -4.22
C GLU A 82 -9.23 -5.41 -3.30
N ALA A 83 -9.58 -5.55 -2.02
CA ALA A 83 -9.37 -4.50 -1.01
C ALA A 83 -7.89 -4.12 -0.89
N ARG A 84 -6.97 -5.10 -0.90
CA ARG A 84 -5.52 -4.85 -0.89
C ARG A 84 -5.07 -4.12 -2.15
N ARG A 85 -5.60 -4.46 -3.32
CA ARG A 85 -5.29 -3.78 -4.59
C ARG A 85 -5.74 -2.33 -4.58
N GLN A 86 -6.96 -2.06 -4.08
CA GLN A 86 -7.49 -0.70 -3.95
C GLN A 86 -6.73 0.12 -2.92
N ALA A 87 -6.38 -0.48 -1.78
CA ALA A 87 -5.56 0.17 -0.75
C ALA A 87 -4.18 0.54 -1.29
N LEU A 88 -3.55 -0.35 -2.07
CA LEU A 88 -2.28 -0.07 -2.72
C LEU A 88 -2.39 1.13 -3.68
N ASP A 89 -3.37 1.14 -4.58
CA ASP A 89 -3.58 2.27 -5.51
C ASP A 89 -3.81 3.58 -4.76
N ARG A 90 -4.64 3.56 -3.72
CA ARG A 90 -4.98 4.73 -2.93
C ARG A 90 -3.78 5.27 -2.13
N VAL A 91 -3.07 4.40 -1.41
CA VAL A 91 -1.92 4.81 -0.59
C VAL A 91 -0.77 5.28 -1.47
N LEU A 92 -0.48 4.59 -2.58
CA LEU A 92 0.53 5.06 -3.53
C LEU A 92 0.12 6.39 -4.13
N ARG A 93 -1.15 6.59 -4.47
CA ARG A 93 -1.64 7.89 -4.95
C ARG A 93 -1.49 8.99 -3.92
N THR A 94 -1.94 8.77 -2.69
CA THR A 94 -1.84 9.76 -1.61
C THR A 94 -0.38 10.08 -1.32
N GLN A 95 0.48 9.08 -1.16
CA GLN A 95 1.88 9.31 -0.77
C GLN A 95 2.75 9.84 -1.92
N LEU A 96 2.50 9.43 -3.17
CA LEU A 96 3.32 9.85 -4.31
C LEU A 96 2.77 11.09 -5.03
N TYR A 97 1.44 11.30 -5.11
CA TYR A 97 0.87 12.46 -5.82
C TYR A 97 0.61 13.68 -4.91
N GLU A 98 0.39 13.56 -3.60
CA GLU A 98 0.37 14.76 -2.73
C GLU A 98 1.77 15.40 -2.58
N GLN A 99 2.85 14.67 -2.87
CA GLN A 99 4.19 15.26 -2.98
C GLN A 99 4.38 16.10 -4.25
N VAL A 100 3.59 15.86 -5.31
CA VAL A 100 3.71 16.60 -6.59
C VAL A 100 2.87 17.89 -6.58
N ASP A 101 1.78 17.94 -5.82
CA ASP A 101 0.89 19.12 -5.72
C ASP A 101 1.35 20.17 -4.68
N TYR A 102 2.47 19.96 -3.96
CA TYR A 102 3.00 20.92 -2.98
C TYR A 102 3.95 21.98 -3.60
N GLU A 103 3.90 22.18 -4.91
CA GLU A 103 4.53 23.32 -5.60
C GLU A 103 3.51 24.01 -6.56
N SER A 104 2.58 24.79 -5.99
CA SER A 104 1.84 25.83 -6.73
C SER A 104 1.56 27.05 -5.87
#